data_AF-A0A1B8DHF6-F1
#
_entry.id   AF-A0A1B8DHF6-F1
#
_cell.length_a   1.000
_cell.length_b   1.000
_cell.length_c   1.000
_cell.angle_alpha   90.00
_cell.angle_beta   90.00
_cell.angle_gamma   90.00
#
_symmetry.space_group_name_H-M   'P 1'
#
loop_
_entity.id
_entity.type
_entity.pdbx_description
1 polymer ?
#
loop_
_entity_poly.entity_id
_entity_poly.type
_entity_poly.pdbx_seq_one_letter_code
_entity_poly.pdbx_strand_id
1 'polypeptide(L)'
;MKLDGAPSMRRYGVSRFYTRHRLAVLLVTLICLGLIAKLRQPARPRNCHGGIPLPQILAQQRKSGATANFAATTAGWRPGARCANYPQDASLVIVVKTGATEAFSKLPTLLLTYLSCVPPENVLFFSDMAGTIGNFAIHDSLDTATADATKDNPDFDLYNNQKELRQLGQNMDSLRNEWKSEAAWRLDKYKNLYTAQKAWDLAPDRDWYLYIDADTYISWTNLFLWLATLDATKPLYLGSQVDVGRPPFAHGGSGYLLSKPAMQLLVGDDRKSLAKEFDKNATTACCGDQELGRTLFKKGLKVQNVRPVINGKNPREFNFGPELWCTPVATMHHVGSEEVQDMWDFENQRNSTKEPLLMEELYYTMIASLMTTPRRDDWDNQSPFDQLRPDPILTPNHVGDFDFFHHDPTKSYNHCRKACEKDKDCFQFVYSKDSCKFDTAFTLGKPRYPKKAEDGGEEVRFQSGWLVERIQKWIAQNSPCPGPNWEKDH
;
A
#
# COMPACT_ATOMS: atom_id res chain seq x y z
N MET A 1 -49.43 -73.37 -20.10
CA MET A 1 -50.00 -73.89 -18.84
C MET A 1 -50.41 -72.69 -18.00
N LYS A 2 -51.70 -72.55 -17.72
CA LYS A 2 -52.32 -71.53 -16.86
C LYS A 2 -52.19 -71.93 -15.38
N LEU A 3 -52.65 -71.02 -14.51
CA LEU A 3 -53.02 -71.09 -13.08
C LEU A 3 -52.09 -70.19 -12.24
N ASP A 4 -52.50 -69.27 -11.36
CA ASP A 4 -53.74 -68.59 -10.97
C ASP A 4 -53.28 -67.38 -10.09
N GLY A 5 -53.95 -66.22 -10.09
CA GLY A 5 -54.88 -65.85 -9.02
C GLY A 5 -54.25 -64.93 -7.94
N ALA A 6 -54.65 -63.66 -7.91
CA ALA A 6 -54.22 -62.63 -6.94
C ALA A 6 -54.77 -62.84 -5.52
N PRO A 7 -54.23 -62.13 -4.51
CA PRO A 7 -55.12 -61.26 -3.73
C PRO A 7 -54.54 -59.87 -3.35
N SER A 8 -55.47 -58.94 -3.18
CA SER A 8 -55.33 -57.55 -2.74
C SER A 8 -55.01 -57.38 -1.25
N MET A 9 -54.27 -56.33 -0.85
CA MET A 9 -54.56 -55.58 0.39
C MET A 9 -53.95 -54.15 0.44
N ARG A 10 -54.86 -53.17 0.52
CA ARG A 10 -54.87 -51.85 1.22
C ARG A 10 -53.60 -50.97 1.25
N ARG A 11 -53.68 -49.83 0.55
CA ARG A 11 -52.90 -48.60 0.84
C ARG A 11 -53.56 -47.82 1.98
N TYR A 12 -52.83 -47.58 3.07
CA TYR A 12 -53.14 -46.53 4.04
C TYR A 12 -52.33 -45.27 3.69
N GLY A 13 -53.02 -44.14 3.58
CA GLY A 13 -52.45 -42.85 3.25
C GLY A 13 -51.81 -42.16 4.46
N VAL A 14 -50.54 -41.77 4.31
CA VAL A 14 -49.86 -40.83 5.21
C VAL A 14 -49.14 -39.80 4.35
N SER A 15 -49.85 -38.76 3.91
CA SER A 15 -49.24 -37.64 3.17
C SER A 15 -49.88 -36.26 3.44
N ARG A 16 -50.77 -36.13 4.43
CA ARG A 16 -51.45 -34.84 4.70
C ARG A 16 -51.17 -34.22 6.07
N PHE A 17 -50.47 -34.91 6.98
CA PHE A 17 -50.21 -34.41 8.34
C PHE A 17 -48.90 -33.62 8.47
N TYR A 18 -47.85 -33.96 7.72
CA TYR A 18 -46.53 -33.31 7.84
C TYR A 18 -46.46 -31.90 7.21
N THR A 19 -47.25 -31.62 6.18
CA THR A 19 -47.23 -30.34 5.47
C THR A 19 -47.94 -29.23 6.25
N ARG A 20 -48.95 -29.57 7.07
CA ARG A 20 -49.70 -28.59 7.87
C ARG A 20 -48.92 -28.09 9.08
N HIS A 21 -48.07 -28.91 9.69
CA HIS A 21 -47.21 -28.47 10.80
C HIS A 21 -46.10 -27.52 10.36
N ARG A 22 -45.48 -27.74 9.20
CA ARG A 22 -44.44 -26.83 8.68
C ARG A 22 -44.99 -25.46 8.30
N LEU A 23 -46.18 -25.39 7.72
CA LEU A 23 -46.85 -24.11 7.43
C LEU A 23 -47.28 -23.37 8.70
N ALA A 24 -47.78 -24.08 9.72
CA ALA A 24 -48.17 -23.47 10.98
C ALA A 24 -46.97 -22.90 11.74
N VAL A 25 -45.84 -23.61 11.76
CA VAL A 25 -44.60 -23.12 12.40
C VAL A 25 -44.08 -21.87 11.68
N LEU A 26 -44.06 -21.87 10.34
CA LEU A 26 -43.66 -20.70 9.52
C LEU A 26 -44.53 -19.47 9.78
N LEU A 27 -45.86 -19.66 9.84
CA LEU A 27 -46.82 -18.58 10.13
C LEU A 27 -46.63 -18.00 11.54
N VAL A 28 -46.38 -18.85 12.55
CA VAL A 28 -46.13 -18.39 13.92
C VAL A 28 -44.81 -17.62 14.01
N THR A 29 -43.73 -18.07 13.35
CA THR A 29 -42.46 -17.31 13.30
C THR A 29 -42.60 -15.96 12.60
N LEU A 30 -43.37 -15.87 11.52
CA LEU A 30 -43.62 -14.61 10.80
C LEU A 30 -44.46 -13.63 11.64
N ILE A 31 -45.43 -14.14 12.40
CA ILE A 31 -46.24 -13.33 13.33
C ILE A 31 -45.38 -12.83 14.49
N CYS A 32 -44.50 -13.66 15.06
CA CYS A 32 -43.58 -13.25 16.12
C CYS A 32 -42.55 -12.21 15.63
N LEU A 33 -42.01 -12.36 14.42
CA LEU A 33 -41.10 -11.36 13.82
C LEU A 33 -41.82 -10.04 13.49
N GLY A 34 -43.07 -10.10 13.03
CA GLY A 34 -43.91 -8.91 12.80
C GLY A 34 -44.29 -8.16 14.09
N LEU A 35 -44.46 -8.87 15.21
CA LEU A 35 -44.71 -8.28 16.53
C LEU A 35 -43.46 -7.64 17.13
N ILE A 36 -42.27 -8.22 16.92
CA ILE A 36 -40.99 -7.63 17.35
C ILE A 36 -40.67 -6.36 16.52
N ALA A 37 -41.02 -6.34 15.24
CA ALA A 37 -40.89 -5.15 14.38
C ALA A 37 -41.86 -4.02 14.77
N LYS A 38 -43.05 -4.34 15.31
CA LYS A 38 -44.01 -3.34 15.82
C LYS A 38 -43.67 -2.76 17.20
N LEU A 39 -42.78 -3.41 17.97
CA LEU A 39 -42.35 -2.95 19.31
C LEU A 39 -41.05 -2.14 19.33
N ARG A 40 -40.41 -1.92 18.16
CA ARG A 40 -39.31 -0.95 18.01
C ARG A 40 -39.73 0.19 17.10
N GLN A 41 -40.52 1.12 17.64
CA GLN A 41 -40.58 2.46 17.08
C GLN A 41 -39.32 3.23 17.52
N PRO A 42 -38.54 3.84 16.63
CA PRO A 42 -37.56 4.83 17.05
C PRO A 42 -38.33 6.04 17.61
N ALA A 43 -37.90 6.53 18.77
CA ALA A 43 -38.40 7.76 19.34
C ALA A 43 -38.29 8.89 18.29
N ARG A 44 -39.42 9.57 18.01
CA ARG A 44 -39.44 10.81 17.23
C ARG A 44 -38.52 11.84 17.90
N PRO A 45 -37.55 12.44 17.21
CA PRO A 45 -36.97 13.68 17.70
C PRO A 45 -38.04 14.78 17.61
N ARG A 46 -38.22 15.49 18.73
CA ARG A 46 -39.09 16.66 18.82
C ARG A 46 -38.64 17.72 17.82
N ASN A 47 -39.62 18.38 17.21
CA ASN A 47 -39.50 19.57 16.37
C ASN A 47 -38.36 20.50 16.80
N CYS A 48 -37.30 20.57 15.98
CA CYS A 48 -36.43 21.75 15.93
C CYS A 48 -36.91 22.61 14.76
N HIS A 49 -37.93 23.44 15.00
CA HIS A 49 -38.16 24.60 14.16
C HIS A 49 -37.07 25.61 14.49
N GLY A 50 -36.11 25.76 13.58
CA GLY A 50 -35.01 26.70 13.67
C GLY A 50 -34.29 26.84 12.34
N GLY A 51 -35.05 26.96 11.25
CA GLY A 51 -34.48 27.40 9.98
C GLY A 51 -34.11 28.87 10.11
N ILE A 52 -32.80 29.17 10.18
CA ILE A 52 -32.30 30.51 9.91
C ILE A 52 -32.12 30.59 8.39
N PRO A 53 -32.84 31.48 7.69
CA PRO A 53 -32.57 31.72 6.29
C PRO A 53 -31.20 32.40 6.15
N LEU A 54 -30.24 31.77 5.47
CA LEU A 54 -29.11 32.50 4.88
C LEU A 54 -29.62 33.12 3.59
N PRO A 55 -29.78 34.46 3.57
CA PRO A 55 -28.79 35.25 2.84
C PRO A 55 -28.42 36.57 3.58
N GLN A 56 -27.20 37.07 3.36
CA GLN A 56 -26.71 38.44 3.64
C GLN A 56 -25.92 38.76 4.93
N ILE A 57 -25.31 37.81 5.66
CA ILE A 57 -24.38 38.15 6.77
C ILE A 57 -22.94 37.72 6.45
N LEU A 58 -22.38 38.23 5.34
CA LEU A 58 -20.92 38.29 5.13
C LEU A 58 -20.41 39.70 4.84
N ALA A 59 -21.26 40.73 4.89
CA ALA A 59 -20.87 42.08 4.50
C ALA A 59 -20.58 43.05 5.67
N GLN A 60 -20.73 42.68 6.96
CA GLN A 60 -20.70 43.71 8.01
C GLN A 60 -20.20 43.32 9.41
N GLN A 61 -19.24 42.41 9.53
CA GLN A 61 -18.47 42.24 10.77
C GLN A 61 -16.99 42.60 10.59
N ARG A 62 -16.72 43.87 10.30
CA ARG A 62 -15.57 44.57 10.89
C ARG A 62 -16.08 45.36 12.09
N LYS A 63 -16.08 44.74 13.27
CA LYS A 63 -16.13 45.44 14.55
C LYS A 63 -14.95 45.01 15.41
N SER A 64 -14.01 45.94 15.49
CA SER A 64 -13.04 46.18 16.56
C SER A 64 -13.32 45.45 17.88
N GLY A 65 -12.29 44.76 18.39
CA GLY A 65 -12.24 44.35 19.81
C GLY A 65 -11.80 42.93 20.12
N ALA A 66 -11.43 42.10 19.14
CA ALA A 66 -10.79 40.82 19.42
C ALA A 66 -9.27 41.00 19.47
N THR A 67 -8.70 41.07 20.67
CA THR A 67 -7.28 40.72 20.85
C THR A 67 -7.13 39.26 20.45
N ALA A 68 -6.40 39.01 19.37
CA ALA A 68 -6.04 37.66 18.97
C ALA A 68 -5.20 37.04 20.08
N ASN A 69 -5.81 36.16 20.89
CA ASN A 69 -5.08 35.24 21.77
C ASN A 69 -4.52 34.04 20.98
N PHE A 70 -4.28 34.23 19.68
CA PHE A 70 -3.21 33.52 19.01
C PHE A 70 -2.03 34.48 19.02
N ALA A 71 -1.16 34.33 20.01
CA ALA A 71 0.25 34.52 19.71
C ALA A 71 0.57 33.46 18.65
N ALA A 72 0.23 33.76 17.39
CA ALA A 72 0.90 33.16 16.26
C ALA A 72 2.36 33.43 16.55
N THR A 73 3.08 32.41 16.98
CA THR A 73 4.51 32.46 17.05
C THR A 73 4.93 32.94 15.67
N THR A 74 5.43 34.17 15.62
CA THR A 74 5.97 34.81 14.41
C THR A 74 7.24 34.10 13.93
N ALA A 75 7.58 32.93 14.50
CA ALA A 75 8.19 31.85 13.77
C ALA A 75 7.19 31.38 12.69
N GLY A 76 7.14 32.12 11.57
CA GLY A 76 6.49 31.65 10.36
C GLY A 76 6.89 30.21 10.08
N TRP A 77 6.01 29.49 9.39
CA TRP A 77 6.17 28.13 8.89
C TRP A 77 7.54 27.99 8.21
N ARG A 78 8.60 27.75 8.99
CA ARG A 78 9.97 27.66 8.49
C ARG A 78 10.18 26.18 8.23
N PRO A 79 10.47 25.81 6.97
CA PRO A 79 10.92 24.47 6.67
C PRO A 79 12.12 24.18 7.60
N GLY A 80 12.06 23.11 8.39
CA GLY A 80 13.11 22.77 9.38
C GLY A 80 14.49 22.59 8.72
N ALA A 81 15.56 22.45 9.51
CA ALA A 81 16.94 22.37 9.01
C ALA A 81 17.15 21.32 7.90
N ARG A 82 16.35 20.25 7.87
CA ARG A 82 16.38 19.23 6.80
C ARG A 82 15.91 19.71 5.43
N CYS A 83 15.07 20.75 5.34
CA CYS A 83 14.63 21.25 4.04
C CYS A 83 15.78 21.95 3.30
N ALA A 84 16.85 22.32 4.01
CA ALA A 84 18.11 22.74 3.40
C ALA A 84 18.85 21.61 2.65
N ASN A 85 18.33 20.37 2.69
CA ASN A 85 18.82 19.26 1.87
C ASN A 85 18.13 19.18 0.51
N TYR A 86 17.04 19.92 0.32
CA TYR A 86 16.48 20.15 -1.00
C TYR A 86 17.18 21.38 -1.61
N PRO A 87 18.07 21.22 -2.61
CA PRO A 87 18.75 22.35 -3.23
C PRO A 87 17.73 23.27 -3.93
N GLN A 88 17.89 24.59 -3.78
CA GLN A 88 16.97 25.55 -4.39
C GLN A 88 17.02 25.54 -5.93
N ASP A 89 18.17 25.18 -6.48
CA ASP A 89 18.44 25.04 -7.92
C ASP A 89 18.22 23.60 -8.43
N ALA A 90 17.65 22.71 -7.61
CA ALA A 90 17.40 21.33 -8.01
C ALA A 90 16.53 21.24 -9.27
N SER A 91 17.08 20.62 -10.31
CA SER A 91 16.38 20.27 -11.54
C SER A 91 15.64 18.93 -11.38
N LEU A 92 14.70 18.89 -10.43
CA LEU A 92 13.95 17.70 -10.06
C LEU A 92 12.46 18.03 -9.96
N VAL A 93 11.63 17.26 -10.66
CA VAL A 93 10.16 17.32 -10.55
C VAL A 93 9.66 16.12 -9.77
N ILE A 94 8.87 16.37 -8.74
CA ILE A 94 8.14 15.34 -7.99
C ILE A 94 6.75 15.22 -8.59
N VAL A 95 6.44 14.06 -9.16
CA VAL A 95 5.14 13.76 -9.75
C VAL A 95 4.37 12.85 -8.80
N VAL A 96 3.41 13.42 -8.07
CA VAL A 96 2.62 12.72 -7.07
C VAL A 96 1.33 12.19 -7.70
N LYS A 97 1.16 10.87 -7.69
CA LYS A 97 -0.05 10.18 -8.17
C LYS A 97 -0.98 9.83 -7.01
N THR A 98 -2.28 10.08 -7.18
CA THR A 98 -3.33 9.72 -6.21
C THR A 98 -4.62 9.34 -6.93
N GLY A 99 -5.59 8.73 -6.25
CA GLY A 99 -6.99 8.68 -6.70
C GLY A 99 -7.80 9.86 -6.14
N ALA A 100 -8.92 10.22 -6.79
CA ALA A 100 -9.79 11.29 -6.28
C ALA A 100 -10.46 10.93 -4.94
N THR A 101 -10.62 9.63 -4.68
CA THR A 101 -11.20 9.07 -3.45
C THR A 101 -10.30 9.19 -2.22
N GLU A 102 -8.99 9.43 -2.42
CA GLU A 102 -7.97 9.41 -1.37
C GLU A 102 -7.10 10.67 -1.34
N ALA A 103 -7.26 11.58 -2.32
CA ALA A 103 -6.50 12.83 -2.39
C ALA A 103 -6.58 13.65 -1.09
N PHE A 104 -7.77 13.80 -0.50
CA PHE A 104 -7.97 14.58 0.73
C PHE A 104 -7.53 13.85 2.01
N SER A 105 -7.38 12.53 1.99
CA SER A 105 -6.90 11.78 3.17
C SER A 105 -5.37 11.60 3.16
N LYS A 106 -4.73 11.66 1.99
CA LYS A 106 -3.28 11.46 1.84
C LYS A 106 -2.50 12.77 1.62
N LEU A 107 -2.88 13.58 0.62
CA LEU A 107 -2.07 14.74 0.21
C LEU A 107 -1.83 15.81 1.29
N PRO A 108 -2.79 16.15 2.17
CA PRO A 108 -2.54 17.16 3.20
C PRO A 108 -1.34 16.83 4.10
N THR A 109 -1.17 15.57 4.50
CA THR A 109 -0.03 15.17 5.34
C THR A 109 1.29 15.35 4.60
N LEU A 110 1.36 14.95 3.33
CA LEU A 110 2.55 15.13 2.50
C LEU A 110 2.94 16.61 2.38
N LEU A 111 1.97 17.47 2.08
CA LEU A 111 2.14 18.92 1.94
C LEU A 111 2.56 19.60 3.24
N LEU A 112 2.01 19.17 4.37
CA LEU A 112 2.32 19.74 5.69
C LEU A 112 3.65 19.23 6.25
N THR A 113 4.20 18.16 5.67
CA THR A 113 5.45 17.52 6.10
C THR A 113 6.51 17.59 5.00
N TYR A 114 6.99 16.47 4.46
CA TYR A 114 8.21 16.44 3.66
C TYR A 114 8.11 17.20 2.33
N LEU A 115 6.91 17.31 1.72
CA LEU A 115 6.74 18.13 0.51
C LEU A 115 6.74 19.63 0.80
N SER A 116 6.64 20.07 2.07
CA SER A 116 6.84 21.49 2.43
C SER A 116 8.22 22.02 2.09
N CYS A 117 9.21 21.12 1.95
CA CYS A 117 10.57 21.47 1.56
C CYS A 117 10.69 21.76 0.06
N VAL A 118 9.71 21.36 -0.76
CA VAL A 118 9.79 21.40 -2.23
C VAL A 118 9.21 22.72 -2.75
N PRO A 119 9.92 23.46 -3.62
CA PRO A 119 9.36 24.60 -4.32
C PRO A 119 8.07 24.21 -5.08
N PRO A 120 6.98 24.99 -5.03
CA PRO A 120 5.72 24.63 -5.67
C PRO A 120 5.83 24.31 -7.17
N GLU A 121 6.78 24.91 -7.88
CA GLU A 121 7.07 24.67 -9.30
C GLU A 121 7.74 23.32 -9.58
N ASN A 122 8.26 22.65 -8.56
CA ASN A 122 8.95 21.37 -8.63
C ASN A 122 8.06 20.21 -8.15
N VAL A 123 6.78 20.44 -7.84
CA VAL A 123 5.84 19.39 -7.41
C VAL A 123 4.54 19.47 -8.20
N LEU A 124 4.14 18.35 -8.80
CA LEU A 124 2.92 18.23 -9.59
C LEU A 124 2.03 17.13 -9.01
N PHE A 125 0.74 17.40 -8.84
CA PHE A 125 -0.23 16.44 -8.32
C PHE A 125 -1.17 15.98 -9.42
N PHE A 126 -1.31 14.66 -9.55
CA PHE A 126 -2.15 14.03 -10.56
C PHE A 126 -3.14 13.05 -9.93
N SER A 127 -4.38 13.14 -10.40
CA SER A 127 -5.49 12.27 -9.97
C SER A 127 -6.30 11.80 -11.18
N ASP A 128 -7.29 10.95 -10.97
CA ASP A 128 -8.39 10.68 -11.91
C ASP A 128 -9.50 11.76 -11.84
N MET A 129 -9.18 12.94 -11.31
CA MET A 129 -10.08 14.09 -11.28
C MET A 129 -9.31 15.38 -10.99
N ALA A 130 -9.62 16.44 -11.74
CA ALA A 130 -9.05 17.76 -11.49
C ALA A 130 -9.48 18.29 -10.12
N GLY A 131 -8.74 19.19 -9.50
CA GLY A 131 -9.14 19.76 -8.21
C GLY A 131 -8.10 20.71 -7.64
N THR A 132 -8.27 21.05 -6.37
CA THR A 132 -7.34 21.92 -5.65
C THR A 132 -7.33 21.52 -4.18
N ILE A 133 -6.12 21.47 -3.59
CA ILE A 133 -5.93 21.35 -2.14
C ILE A 133 -5.01 22.48 -1.71
N GLY A 134 -5.53 23.40 -0.88
CA GLY A 134 -4.83 24.64 -0.56
C GLY A 134 -4.56 25.45 -1.83
N ASN A 135 -3.29 25.73 -2.09
CA ASN A 135 -2.83 26.46 -3.28
C ASN A 135 -2.32 25.52 -4.40
N PHE A 136 -2.43 24.21 -4.22
CA PHE A 136 -1.91 23.23 -5.17
C PHE A 136 -3.03 22.73 -6.09
N ALA A 137 -2.78 22.82 -7.40
CA ALA A 137 -3.65 22.23 -8.40
C ALA A 137 -3.47 20.71 -8.44
N ILE A 138 -4.58 19.99 -8.54
CA ILE A 138 -4.61 18.56 -8.85
C ILE A 138 -5.06 18.45 -10.30
N HIS A 139 -4.22 17.86 -11.14
CA HIS A 139 -4.48 17.68 -12.56
C HIS A 139 -5.20 16.36 -12.80
N ASP A 140 -6.27 16.38 -13.61
CA ASP A 140 -6.91 15.15 -14.09
C ASP A 140 -5.95 14.47 -15.07
N SER A 141 -5.58 13.22 -14.82
CA SER A 141 -4.71 12.44 -15.68
C SER A 141 -5.45 12.00 -16.94
N LEU A 142 -6.76 11.78 -16.87
CA LEU A 142 -7.56 11.10 -17.89
C LEU A 142 -8.46 12.04 -18.71
N ASP A 143 -8.42 13.35 -18.49
CA ASP A 143 -9.26 14.32 -19.24
C ASP A 143 -8.97 14.36 -20.76
N THR A 144 -7.79 13.90 -21.18
CA THR A 144 -7.37 13.74 -22.58
C THR A 144 -7.36 12.27 -23.03
N ALA A 145 -7.95 11.36 -22.26
CA ALA A 145 -8.04 9.95 -22.62
C ALA A 145 -8.81 9.77 -23.94
N THR A 146 -8.35 8.84 -24.78
CA THR A 146 -8.97 8.62 -26.09
C THR A 146 -10.39 8.08 -25.97
N ALA A 147 -11.28 8.44 -26.90
CA ALA A 147 -12.63 7.88 -26.92
C ALA A 147 -12.61 6.34 -27.04
N ASP A 148 -11.64 5.79 -27.76
CA ASP A 148 -11.41 4.34 -27.88
C ASP A 148 -11.09 3.70 -26.52
N ALA A 149 -10.44 4.42 -25.60
CA ALA A 149 -10.11 3.93 -24.27
C ALA A 149 -11.28 4.00 -23.29
N THR A 150 -12.10 5.06 -23.40
CA THR A 150 -13.16 5.33 -22.43
C THR A 150 -14.51 4.73 -22.79
N LYS A 151 -14.79 4.56 -24.09
CA LYS A 151 -16.11 4.12 -24.57
C LYS A 151 -16.31 2.63 -24.35
N ASP A 152 -17.44 2.27 -23.74
CA ASP A 152 -17.82 0.88 -23.44
C ASP A 152 -16.76 0.10 -22.61
N ASN A 153 -15.93 0.84 -21.85
CA ASN A 153 -14.88 0.28 -21.01
C ASN A 153 -15.27 0.36 -19.52
N PRO A 154 -15.57 -0.78 -18.85
CA PRO A 154 -15.97 -0.79 -17.45
C PRO A 154 -14.85 -0.36 -16.48
N ASP A 155 -13.59 -0.32 -16.93
CA ASP A 155 -12.50 0.25 -16.12
C ASP A 155 -12.72 1.75 -15.88
N PHE A 156 -13.46 2.45 -16.76
CA PHE A 156 -13.79 3.89 -16.65
C PHE A 156 -15.08 4.18 -15.89
N ASP A 157 -15.81 3.15 -15.43
CA ASP A 157 -17.05 3.35 -14.66
C ASP A 157 -16.80 4.21 -13.41
N LEU A 158 -15.71 3.97 -12.68
CA LEU A 158 -15.35 4.80 -11.52
C LEU A 158 -15.14 6.26 -11.95
N TYR A 159 -14.37 6.51 -13.01
CA TYR A 159 -14.10 7.86 -13.51
C TYR A 159 -15.38 8.62 -13.85
N ASN A 160 -16.31 7.95 -14.55
CA ASN A 160 -17.60 8.54 -14.94
C ASN A 160 -18.50 8.83 -13.73
N ASN A 161 -18.61 7.88 -12.79
CA ASN A 161 -19.39 8.06 -11.57
C ASN A 161 -18.85 9.20 -10.70
N GLN A 162 -17.53 9.32 -10.56
CA GLN A 162 -16.91 10.41 -9.82
C GLN A 162 -17.27 11.76 -10.45
N LYS A 163 -17.20 11.89 -11.79
CA LYS A 163 -17.59 13.12 -12.50
C LYS A 163 -19.05 13.47 -12.27
N GLU A 164 -19.94 12.49 -12.34
CA GLU A 164 -21.37 12.69 -12.06
C GLU A 164 -21.60 13.18 -10.61
N LEU A 165 -20.99 12.53 -9.61
CA LEU A 165 -21.10 12.98 -8.22
C LEU A 165 -20.66 14.43 -8.04
N ARG A 166 -19.54 14.82 -8.68
CA ARG A 166 -19.07 16.20 -8.63
C ARG A 166 -20.03 17.17 -9.31
N GLN A 167 -20.60 16.81 -10.46
CA GLN A 167 -21.62 17.62 -11.14
C GLN A 167 -22.87 17.82 -10.27
N LEU A 168 -23.22 16.82 -9.47
CA LEU A 168 -24.32 16.86 -8.50
C LEU A 168 -23.97 17.56 -7.18
N GLY A 169 -22.74 18.08 -7.02
CA GLY A 169 -22.28 18.72 -5.78
C GLY A 169 -22.13 17.77 -4.59
N GLN A 170 -21.99 16.46 -4.87
CA GLN A 170 -21.77 15.44 -3.84
C GLN A 170 -20.28 15.20 -3.59
N ASN A 171 -19.96 14.72 -2.40
CA ASN A 171 -18.61 14.33 -2.02
C ASN A 171 -18.29 12.90 -2.44
N MET A 172 -17.00 12.59 -2.58
CA MET A 172 -16.52 11.24 -2.94
C MET A 172 -16.88 10.17 -1.89
N ASP A 173 -17.22 10.56 -0.66
CA ASP A 173 -17.72 9.66 0.37
C ASP A 173 -19.03 8.95 -0.03
N SER A 174 -19.81 9.56 -0.94
CA SER A 174 -21.02 8.99 -1.51
C SER A 174 -20.77 7.81 -2.46
N LEU A 175 -19.51 7.54 -2.85
CA LEU A 175 -19.17 6.38 -3.66
C LEU A 175 -19.44 5.07 -2.89
N ARG A 176 -20.11 4.14 -3.56
CA ARG A 176 -20.37 2.79 -3.04
C ARG A 176 -19.05 2.07 -2.73
N ASN A 177 -18.97 1.42 -1.57
CA ASN A 177 -17.74 0.76 -1.08
C ASN A 177 -17.18 -0.31 -2.04
N GLU A 178 -18.04 -1.01 -2.79
CA GLU A 178 -17.66 -2.00 -3.82
C GLU A 178 -16.76 -1.42 -4.93
N TRP A 179 -16.74 -0.09 -5.09
CA TRP A 179 -15.99 0.62 -6.13
C TRP A 179 -14.67 1.20 -5.64
N LYS A 180 -14.36 1.11 -4.34
CA LYS A 180 -13.27 1.89 -3.75
C LYS A 180 -11.87 1.30 -3.96
N SER A 181 -11.73 -0.02 -4.13
CA SER A 181 -10.40 -0.65 -4.26
C SER A 181 -10.17 -1.24 -5.65
N GLU A 182 -10.97 -2.24 -6.04
CA GLU A 182 -10.76 -2.94 -7.32
C GLU A 182 -11.00 -2.04 -8.54
N ALA A 183 -12.06 -1.22 -8.52
CA ALA A 183 -12.33 -0.32 -9.63
C ALA A 183 -11.30 0.82 -9.72
N ALA A 184 -10.81 1.31 -8.59
CA ALA A 184 -9.72 2.30 -8.54
C ALA A 184 -8.44 1.74 -9.16
N TRP A 185 -8.07 0.53 -8.78
CA TRP A 185 -6.88 -0.14 -9.33
C TRP A 185 -7.01 -0.41 -10.83
N ARG A 186 -8.20 -0.85 -11.31
CA ARG A 186 -8.44 -1.04 -12.74
C ARG A 186 -8.33 0.26 -13.54
N LEU A 187 -8.87 1.36 -13.02
CA LEU A 187 -8.76 2.68 -13.64
C LEU A 187 -7.31 3.19 -13.65
N ASP A 188 -6.53 2.90 -12.59
CA ASP A 188 -5.21 3.48 -12.42
C ASP A 188 -4.21 3.10 -13.54
N LYS A 189 -4.40 1.93 -14.15
CA LYS A 189 -3.62 1.46 -15.30
C LYS A 189 -3.49 2.52 -16.39
N TYR A 190 -4.56 3.24 -16.71
CA TYR A 190 -4.61 4.19 -17.82
C TYR A 190 -3.94 5.52 -17.49
N LYS A 191 -3.82 5.91 -16.21
CA LYS A 191 -3.34 7.25 -15.82
C LYS A 191 -1.86 7.49 -16.12
N ASN A 192 -1.04 6.44 -16.12
CA ASN A 192 0.42 6.56 -16.05
C ASN A 192 1.03 7.29 -17.25
N LEU A 193 0.67 6.94 -18.49
CA LEU A 193 1.20 7.63 -19.67
C LEU A 193 0.72 9.08 -19.77
N TYR A 194 -0.57 9.33 -19.54
CA TYR A 194 -1.12 10.69 -19.62
C TYR A 194 -0.53 11.61 -18.54
N THR A 195 -0.31 11.05 -17.33
CA THR A 195 0.42 11.74 -16.26
C THR A 195 1.82 12.13 -16.74
N ALA A 196 2.54 11.21 -17.38
CA ALA A 196 3.87 11.50 -17.88
C ALA A 196 3.87 12.59 -18.97
N GLN A 197 2.98 12.49 -19.95
CA GLN A 197 2.88 13.51 -21.01
C GLN A 197 2.58 14.91 -20.44
N LYS A 198 1.67 15.00 -19.47
CA LYS A 198 1.33 16.28 -18.82
C LYS A 198 2.42 16.79 -17.90
N ALA A 199 3.09 15.92 -17.16
CA ALA A 199 4.22 16.30 -16.31
C ALA A 199 5.35 16.91 -17.15
N TRP A 200 5.60 16.34 -18.34
CA TRP A 200 6.54 16.92 -19.31
C TRP A 200 6.07 18.28 -19.83
N ASP A 201 4.78 18.46 -20.12
CA ASP A 201 4.27 19.75 -20.62
C ASP A 201 4.30 20.86 -19.56
N LEU A 202 4.02 20.51 -18.30
CA LEU A 202 3.99 21.45 -17.19
C LEU A 202 5.39 21.82 -16.69
N ALA A 203 6.34 20.89 -16.75
CA ALA A 203 7.71 21.09 -16.31
C ALA A 203 8.68 20.43 -17.30
N PRO A 204 8.83 20.98 -18.53
CA PRO A 204 9.69 20.39 -19.55
C PRO A 204 11.16 20.55 -19.18
N ASP A 205 11.99 19.72 -19.80
CA ASP A 205 13.46 19.88 -19.82
C ASP A 205 14.19 19.78 -18.48
N ARG A 206 13.53 19.25 -17.44
CA ARG A 206 14.12 19.01 -16.11
C ARG A 206 15.02 17.77 -16.14
N ASP A 207 16.08 17.78 -15.34
CA ASP A 207 17.08 16.71 -15.34
C ASP A 207 16.47 15.39 -14.83
N TRP A 208 15.58 15.48 -13.85
CA TRP A 208 14.97 14.35 -13.17
C TRP A 208 13.46 14.51 -12.97
N TYR A 209 12.75 13.39 -13.16
CA TYR A 209 11.33 13.23 -12.81
C TYR A 209 11.20 12.04 -11.86
N LEU A 210 10.86 12.32 -10.60
CA LEU A 210 10.60 11.30 -9.59
C LEU A 210 9.09 11.13 -9.44
N TYR A 211 8.59 9.96 -9.84
CA TYR A 211 7.19 9.60 -9.67
C TYR A 211 7.02 8.90 -8.34
N ILE A 212 5.98 9.26 -7.59
CA ILE A 212 5.61 8.63 -6.33
C ILE A 212 4.09 8.50 -6.22
N ASP A 213 3.63 7.55 -5.40
CA ASP A 213 2.23 7.51 -4.97
C ASP A 213 2.03 8.36 -3.70
N ALA A 214 0.79 8.77 -3.42
CA ALA A 214 0.44 9.64 -2.29
C ALA A 214 0.67 9.03 -0.89
N ASP A 215 1.11 7.78 -0.80
CA ASP A 215 1.54 7.06 0.42
C ASP A 215 3.01 6.62 0.34
N THR A 216 3.81 7.37 -0.41
CA THR A 216 5.26 7.20 -0.50
C THR A 216 5.95 8.34 0.24
N TYR A 217 6.88 8.01 1.15
CA TYR A 217 7.73 9.00 1.83
C TYR A 217 9.06 9.16 1.10
N ILE A 218 9.61 10.38 1.09
CA ILE A 218 10.94 10.68 0.54
C ILE A 218 11.85 11.24 1.64
N SER A 219 13.02 10.63 1.82
CA SER A 219 14.12 11.25 2.56
C SER A 219 14.95 12.12 1.61
N TRP A 220 14.83 13.45 1.73
CA TRP A 220 15.54 14.39 0.86
C TRP A 220 17.06 14.25 0.95
N THR A 221 17.56 14.00 2.16
CA THR A 221 18.99 13.77 2.41
C THR A 221 19.51 12.64 1.54
N ASN A 222 18.87 11.46 1.61
CA ASN A 222 19.30 10.30 0.85
C ASN A 222 19.06 10.46 -0.64
N LEU A 223 17.94 11.07 -1.04
CA LEU A 223 17.64 11.29 -2.44
C LEU A 223 18.73 12.14 -3.10
N PHE A 224 19.10 13.29 -2.54
CA PHE A 224 20.09 14.17 -3.17
C PHE A 224 21.53 13.65 -3.07
N LEU A 225 21.88 12.93 -2.00
CA LEU A 225 23.16 12.22 -1.94
C LEU A 225 23.26 11.15 -3.03
N TRP A 226 22.17 10.44 -3.31
CA TRP A 226 22.12 9.45 -4.39
C TRP A 226 22.10 10.09 -5.78
N LEU A 227 21.30 11.14 -6.00
CA LEU A 227 21.27 11.84 -7.29
C LEU A 227 22.64 12.40 -7.69
N ALA A 228 23.45 12.82 -6.71
CA ALA A 228 24.81 13.30 -6.94
C ALA A 228 25.76 12.23 -7.52
N THR A 229 25.43 10.93 -7.43
CA THR A 229 26.23 9.84 -8.01
C THR A 229 25.79 9.48 -9.43
N LEU A 230 24.72 10.10 -9.95
CA LEU A 230 24.11 9.75 -11.22
C LEU A 230 24.37 10.81 -12.29
N ASP A 231 24.35 10.37 -13.55
CA ASP A 231 24.50 11.24 -14.72
C ASP A 231 23.14 11.40 -15.42
N ALA A 232 22.49 12.54 -15.19
CA ALA A 232 21.17 12.86 -15.74
C ALA A 232 21.14 12.97 -17.28
N THR A 233 22.31 13.09 -17.93
CA THR A 233 22.39 13.19 -19.40
C THR A 233 22.21 11.84 -20.09
N LYS A 234 22.30 10.73 -19.34
CA LYS A 234 22.06 9.37 -19.85
C LYS A 234 20.57 9.01 -19.77
N PRO A 235 20.05 8.14 -20.65
CA PRO A 235 18.69 7.62 -20.53
C PRO A 235 18.64 6.60 -19.38
N LEU A 236 18.10 7.03 -18.23
CA LEU A 236 18.04 6.26 -17.00
C LEU A 236 16.58 6.05 -16.59
N TYR A 237 16.20 4.79 -16.43
CA TYR A 237 14.94 4.37 -15.83
C TYR A 237 15.26 3.55 -14.59
N LEU A 238 15.17 4.18 -13.42
CA LEU A 238 15.64 3.62 -12.16
C LEU A 238 14.45 3.36 -11.23
N GLY A 239 14.43 2.20 -10.58
CA GLY A 239 13.47 1.94 -9.52
C GLY A 239 13.59 0.56 -8.88
N SER A 240 12.55 0.20 -8.13
CA SER A 240 12.42 -1.09 -7.45
C SER A 240 11.90 -2.14 -8.44
N GLN A 241 12.77 -2.98 -9.01
CA GLN A 241 12.41 -3.87 -10.14
C GLN A 241 11.42 -4.98 -9.75
N VAL A 242 10.42 -5.23 -10.59
CA VAL A 242 9.47 -6.35 -10.47
C VAL A 242 9.59 -7.26 -11.69
N ASP A 243 9.77 -8.57 -11.45
CA ASP A 243 10.00 -9.58 -12.49
C ASP A 243 8.73 -10.37 -12.89
N VAL A 244 7.57 -10.04 -12.30
CA VAL A 244 6.28 -10.70 -12.61
C VAL A 244 5.82 -10.38 -14.05
N GLY A 245 6.28 -9.27 -14.62
CA GLY A 245 6.02 -8.87 -16.00
C GLY A 245 7.19 -9.19 -16.94
N ARG A 246 6.88 -9.42 -18.23
CA ARG A 246 7.89 -9.38 -19.31
C ARG A 246 7.62 -8.14 -20.18
N PRO A 247 8.52 -7.15 -20.21
CA PRO A 247 9.81 -7.05 -19.52
C PRO A 247 9.65 -6.69 -18.03
N PRO A 248 10.72 -6.83 -17.21
CA PRO A 248 10.76 -6.24 -15.87
C PRO A 248 10.52 -4.73 -15.90
N PHE A 249 9.96 -4.19 -14.82
CA PHE A 249 9.58 -2.78 -14.69
C PHE A 249 9.79 -2.27 -13.26
N ALA A 250 9.83 -0.95 -13.06
CA ALA A 250 9.91 -0.35 -11.73
C ALA A 250 8.53 -0.33 -11.07
N HIS A 251 8.45 -0.80 -9.82
CA HIS A 251 7.23 -0.77 -9.03
C HIS A 251 6.77 0.68 -8.77
N GLY A 252 5.57 1.03 -9.25
CA GLY A 252 5.03 2.39 -9.21
C GLY A 252 4.96 2.99 -7.80
N GLY A 253 4.51 2.18 -6.83
CA GLY A 253 4.38 2.61 -5.44
C GLY A 253 5.71 2.88 -4.74
N SER A 254 6.76 2.11 -5.06
CA SER A 254 8.11 2.39 -4.55
C SER A 254 8.63 3.76 -4.96
N GLY A 255 8.03 4.32 -6.00
CA GLY A 255 8.54 5.40 -6.79
C GLY A 255 9.51 4.91 -7.87
N TYR A 256 9.70 5.75 -8.88
CA TYR A 256 10.68 5.53 -9.93
C TYR A 256 11.20 6.85 -10.47
N LEU A 257 12.46 6.84 -10.89
CA LEU A 257 13.18 8.01 -11.38
C LEU A 257 13.43 7.86 -12.87
N LEU A 258 13.05 8.89 -13.62
CA LEU A 258 13.38 9.04 -15.03
C LEU A 258 14.30 10.24 -15.20
N SER A 259 15.43 10.04 -15.88
CA SER A 259 16.23 11.16 -16.36
C SER A 259 15.54 11.87 -17.53
N LYS A 260 15.97 13.08 -17.85
CA LYS A 260 15.45 13.86 -18.99
C LYS A 260 15.33 13.05 -20.30
N PRO A 261 16.38 12.35 -20.80
CA PRO A 261 16.25 11.57 -22.03
C PRO A 261 15.28 10.40 -21.89
N ALA A 262 15.22 9.75 -20.72
CA ALA A 262 14.27 8.67 -20.48
C ALA A 262 12.82 9.18 -20.49
N MET A 263 12.58 10.36 -19.93
CA MET A 263 11.29 11.02 -19.94
C MET A 263 10.85 11.39 -21.36
N GLN A 264 11.75 11.93 -22.18
CA GLN A 264 11.50 12.19 -23.60
C GLN A 264 11.12 10.92 -24.38
N LEU A 265 11.84 9.82 -24.12
CA LEU A 265 11.50 8.52 -24.70
C LEU A 265 10.09 8.08 -24.27
N LEU A 266 9.76 8.20 -22.98
CA LEU A 266 8.45 7.79 -22.47
C LEU A 266 7.30 8.58 -23.09
N VAL A 267 7.38 9.92 -23.13
CA VAL A 267 6.26 10.74 -23.63
C VAL A 267 6.08 10.63 -25.14
N GLY A 268 7.18 10.44 -25.87
CA GLY A 268 7.23 10.25 -27.32
C GLY A 268 6.82 11.48 -28.14
N ASP A 269 7.28 11.52 -29.40
CA ASP A 269 6.92 12.57 -30.35
C ASP A 269 5.53 12.35 -30.96
N ASP A 270 5.13 11.08 -31.17
CA ASP A 270 3.80 10.70 -31.65
C ASP A 270 2.87 10.33 -30.48
N ARG A 271 2.50 11.35 -29.70
CA ARG A 271 1.73 11.18 -28.46
C ARG A 271 0.38 10.50 -28.65
N LYS A 272 -0.31 10.77 -29.77
CA LYS A 272 -1.65 10.22 -30.04
C LYS A 272 -1.59 8.73 -30.36
N SER A 273 -0.65 8.33 -31.21
CA SER A 273 -0.45 6.91 -31.54
C SER A 273 0.00 6.13 -30.31
N LEU A 274 0.92 6.70 -29.53
CA LEU A 274 1.40 6.10 -28.30
C LEU A 274 0.28 5.92 -27.27
N ALA A 275 -0.55 6.94 -27.04
CA ALA A 275 -1.69 6.86 -26.14
C ALA A 275 -2.67 5.75 -26.56
N LYS A 276 -2.98 5.66 -27.86
CA LYS A 276 -3.85 4.60 -28.39
C LYS A 276 -3.28 3.20 -28.16
N GLU A 277 -1.98 3.01 -28.37
CA GLU A 277 -1.32 1.73 -28.12
C GLU A 277 -1.30 1.38 -26.62
N PHE A 278 -0.98 2.37 -25.78
CA PHE A 278 -0.93 2.22 -24.33
C PHE A 278 -2.29 1.85 -23.76
N ASP A 279 -3.35 2.58 -24.13
CA ASP A 279 -4.73 2.32 -23.70
C ASP A 279 -5.17 0.91 -24.07
N LYS A 280 -4.85 0.47 -25.30
CA LYS A 280 -5.14 -0.89 -25.74
C LYS A 280 -4.44 -1.93 -24.86
N ASN A 281 -3.15 -1.76 -24.57
CA ASN A 281 -2.40 -2.74 -23.79
C ASN A 281 -2.83 -2.75 -22.31
N ALA A 282 -3.18 -1.58 -21.74
CA ALA A 282 -3.66 -1.42 -20.37
C ALA A 282 -4.90 -2.26 -20.04
N THR A 283 -5.72 -2.63 -21.04
CA THR A 283 -6.86 -3.56 -20.86
C THR A 283 -6.45 -4.95 -20.34
N THR A 284 -5.23 -5.39 -20.68
CA THR A 284 -4.72 -6.74 -20.35
C THR A 284 -3.51 -6.74 -19.41
N ALA A 285 -2.99 -5.55 -19.08
CA ALA A 285 -1.87 -5.40 -18.18
C ALA A 285 -2.24 -5.75 -16.73
N CYS A 286 -1.26 -6.16 -15.92
CA CYS A 286 -1.47 -6.14 -14.46
C CYS A 286 -1.73 -4.71 -14.02
N CYS A 287 -0.94 -3.77 -14.52
CA CYS A 287 -0.73 -2.52 -13.82
C CYS A 287 -0.10 -1.47 -14.76
N GLY A 288 -0.32 -0.19 -14.47
CA GLY A 288 0.08 0.89 -15.38
C GLY A 288 1.59 1.14 -15.44
N ASP A 289 2.31 0.82 -14.37
CA ASP A 289 3.78 0.83 -14.30
C ASP A 289 4.40 -0.28 -15.18
N GLN A 290 3.75 -1.44 -15.28
CA GLN A 290 4.14 -2.47 -16.26
C GLN A 290 4.05 -1.94 -17.70
N GLU A 291 2.96 -1.25 -18.06
CA GLU A 291 2.80 -0.70 -19.42
C GLU A 291 3.77 0.44 -19.72
N LEU A 292 4.11 1.25 -18.72
CA LEU A 292 5.19 2.23 -18.81
C LEU A 292 6.53 1.53 -19.09
N GLY A 293 6.85 0.49 -18.32
CA GLY A 293 8.06 -0.32 -18.53
C GLY A 293 8.11 -0.96 -19.92
N ARG A 294 6.99 -1.49 -20.42
CA ARG A 294 6.88 -2.01 -21.79
C ARG A 294 7.12 -0.94 -22.85
N THR A 295 6.60 0.26 -22.63
CA THR A 295 6.77 1.41 -23.54
C THR A 295 8.25 1.80 -23.64
N LEU A 296 8.94 1.93 -22.52
CA LEU A 296 10.38 2.24 -22.49
C LEU A 296 11.22 1.10 -23.07
N PHE A 297 10.88 -0.15 -22.79
CA PHE A 297 11.60 -1.31 -23.29
C PHE A 297 11.55 -1.42 -24.82
N LYS A 298 10.40 -1.13 -25.44
CA LYS A 298 10.27 -1.05 -26.91
C LYS A 298 11.17 0.01 -27.53
N LYS A 299 11.54 1.03 -26.76
CA LYS A 299 12.47 2.10 -27.12
C LYS A 299 13.91 1.80 -26.72
N GLY A 300 14.20 0.55 -26.33
CA GLY A 300 15.54 0.09 -25.96
C GLY A 300 15.97 0.42 -24.53
N LEU A 301 15.10 1.01 -23.71
CA LEU A 301 15.42 1.38 -22.33
C LEU A 301 14.86 0.35 -21.33
N LYS A 302 15.77 -0.32 -20.62
CA LYS A 302 15.42 -1.28 -19.55
C LYS A 302 15.38 -0.56 -18.20
N VAL A 303 14.55 -1.07 -17.28
CA VAL A 303 14.64 -0.68 -15.87
C VAL A 303 16.00 -1.09 -15.31
N GLN A 304 16.57 -0.27 -14.43
CA GLN A 304 17.71 -0.59 -13.60
C GLN A 304 17.22 -0.72 -12.17
N ASN A 305 17.49 -1.87 -11.55
CA ASN A 305 17.14 -2.10 -10.16
C ASN A 305 18.05 -1.27 -9.26
N VAL A 306 17.46 -0.46 -8.39
CA VAL A 306 18.18 0.41 -7.44
C VAL A 306 17.70 0.21 -6.01
N ARG A 307 17.20 -0.99 -5.70
CA ARG A 307 16.97 -1.38 -4.32
C ARG A 307 18.29 -1.39 -3.54
N PRO A 308 18.28 -1.03 -2.24
CA PRO A 308 17.13 -0.58 -1.45
C PRO A 308 16.91 0.95 -1.46
N VAL A 309 17.65 1.72 -2.27
CA VAL A 309 17.52 3.19 -2.29
C VAL A 309 16.09 3.59 -2.66
N ILE A 310 15.52 2.97 -3.70
CA ILE A 310 14.10 3.06 -4.01
C ILE A 310 13.42 1.80 -3.49
N ASN A 311 12.52 1.93 -2.52
CA ASN A 311 12.00 0.77 -1.81
C ASN A 311 10.46 0.75 -1.69
N GLY A 312 9.90 -0.45 -1.86
CA GLY A 312 8.44 -0.69 -1.90
C GLY A 312 7.79 -1.06 -0.58
N LYS A 313 8.54 -1.01 0.52
CA LYS A 313 8.04 -1.36 1.85
C LYS A 313 8.01 -0.11 2.74
N ASN A 314 7.23 -0.16 3.81
CA ASN A 314 7.32 0.79 4.91
C ASN A 314 8.34 0.27 5.96
N PRO A 315 8.77 1.12 6.91
CA PRO A 315 9.75 0.74 7.93
C PRO A 315 9.40 -0.51 8.74
N ARG A 316 8.10 -0.83 8.93
CA ARG A 316 7.67 -2.01 9.69
C ARG A 316 7.89 -3.31 8.92
N GLU A 317 7.90 -3.24 7.59
CA GLU A 317 8.07 -4.40 6.69
C GLU A 317 9.50 -4.55 6.16
N PHE A 318 10.45 -3.72 6.62
CA PHE A 318 11.86 -3.83 6.26
C PHE A 318 12.51 -5.09 6.83
N ASN A 319 13.32 -5.72 5.98
CA ASN A 319 14.16 -6.85 6.35
C ASN A 319 15.45 -6.34 7.00
N PHE A 320 15.38 -5.85 8.23
CA PHE A 320 16.57 -5.39 8.95
C PHE A 320 17.52 -6.58 9.18
N GLY A 321 18.82 -6.36 9.02
CA GLY A 321 19.80 -7.44 9.15
C GLY A 321 20.97 -7.26 8.19
N PRO A 322 21.80 -8.30 8.00
CA PRO A 322 23.06 -8.20 7.24
C PRO A 322 22.91 -7.54 5.86
N GLU A 323 21.81 -7.84 5.18
CA GLU A 323 21.54 -7.35 3.84
C GLU A 323 21.01 -5.91 3.79
N LEU A 324 20.53 -5.26 4.86
CA LEU A 324 20.03 -3.87 4.73
C LEU A 324 20.53 -2.91 5.81
N TRP A 325 21.21 -3.40 6.84
CA TRP A 325 21.52 -2.61 8.04
C TRP A 325 22.23 -1.27 7.79
N CYS A 326 23.28 -1.29 6.99
CA CYS A 326 24.06 -0.08 6.66
C CYS A 326 23.70 0.52 5.30
N THR A 327 22.53 0.21 4.73
CA THR A 327 22.11 0.81 3.46
C THR A 327 21.23 2.03 3.68
N PRO A 328 21.36 3.08 2.87
CA PRO A 328 20.42 4.19 2.84
C PRO A 328 19.15 3.83 2.07
N VAL A 329 18.05 4.51 2.42
CA VAL A 329 16.75 4.41 1.73
C VAL A 329 16.23 5.82 1.42
N ALA A 330 15.99 6.11 0.15
CA ALA A 330 15.48 7.41 -0.30
C ALA A 330 13.96 7.42 -0.36
N THR A 331 13.32 6.31 -0.76
CA THR A 331 11.85 6.20 -0.80
C THR A 331 11.34 5.01 -0.02
N MET A 332 10.17 5.18 0.60
CA MET A 332 9.48 4.13 1.35
C MET A 332 8.01 4.18 1.00
N HIS A 333 7.38 3.03 0.79
CA HIS A 333 6.01 2.95 0.27
C HIS A 333 5.06 2.27 1.25
N HIS A 334 3.76 2.51 1.06
CA HIS A 334 2.71 2.20 2.02
C HIS A 334 2.96 2.82 3.39
N VAL A 335 3.42 4.08 3.39
CA VAL A 335 3.65 4.88 4.60
C VAL A 335 2.39 5.69 4.87
N GLY A 336 1.64 5.30 5.90
CA GLY A 336 0.41 5.99 6.29
C GLY A 336 0.67 7.39 6.85
N SER A 337 -0.35 8.23 6.92
CA SER A 337 -0.21 9.62 7.41
C SER A 337 0.44 9.72 8.80
N GLU A 338 0.14 8.80 9.71
CA GLU A 338 0.79 8.73 11.04
C GLU A 338 2.28 8.41 10.92
N GLU A 339 2.64 7.43 10.08
CA GLU A 339 4.04 7.04 9.87
C GLU A 339 4.83 8.14 9.12
N VAL A 340 4.18 8.88 8.22
CA VAL A 340 4.76 10.08 7.59
C VAL A 340 5.09 11.14 8.64
N GLN A 341 4.19 11.36 9.62
CA GLN A 341 4.44 12.28 10.72
C GLN A 341 5.58 11.78 11.62
N ASP A 342 5.62 10.48 11.94
CA ASP A 342 6.70 9.87 12.73
C ASP A 342 8.07 10.05 12.03
N MET A 343 8.13 9.76 10.73
CA MET A 343 9.30 10.02 9.89
C MET A 343 9.67 11.50 9.86
N TRP A 344 8.67 12.37 9.75
CA TRP A 344 8.85 13.81 9.75
C TRP A 344 9.49 14.29 11.07
N ASP A 345 8.99 13.83 12.22
CA ASP A 345 9.50 14.23 13.53
C ASP A 345 10.89 13.64 13.82
N PHE A 346 11.12 12.39 13.42
CA PHE A 346 12.42 11.76 13.52
C PHE A 346 13.49 12.53 12.75
N GLU A 347 13.28 12.80 11.45
CA GLU A 347 14.27 13.49 10.63
C GLU A 347 14.54 14.94 11.11
N ASN A 348 13.57 15.60 11.76
CA ASN A 348 13.76 16.91 12.40
C ASN A 348 14.70 16.85 13.62
N GLN A 349 14.76 15.70 14.30
CA GLN A 349 15.51 15.49 15.53
C GLN A 349 16.84 14.76 15.29
N ARG A 350 17.15 14.39 14.04
CA ARG A 350 18.41 13.73 13.70
C ARG A 350 19.61 14.62 14.03
N ASN A 351 20.66 14.00 14.56
CA ASN A 351 21.91 14.67 14.92
C ASN A 351 22.59 15.34 13.71
N SER A 352 22.51 14.71 12.54
CA SER A 352 22.98 15.28 11.28
C SER A 352 21.90 15.13 10.22
N THR A 353 21.55 16.25 9.59
CA THR A 353 20.72 16.25 8.39
C THR A 353 21.55 16.10 7.12
N LYS A 354 22.89 16.10 7.20
CA LYS A 354 23.76 15.99 6.02
C LYS A 354 24.28 14.57 5.79
N GLU A 355 24.33 13.75 6.83
CA GLU A 355 24.73 12.35 6.71
C GLU A 355 23.56 11.48 6.19
N PRO A 356 23.86 10.46 5.38
CA PRO A 356 22.87 9.52 4.90
C PRO A 356 22.06 8.94 6.07
N LEU A 357 20.74 8.86 5.89
CA LEU A 357 19.84 8.14 6.77
C LEU A 357 19.97 6.64 6.51
N LEU A 358 20.49 5.89 7.49
CA LEU A 358 20.68 4.44 7.37
C LEU A 358 19.50 3.65 7.93
N MET A 359 19.35 2.42 7.43
CA MET A 359 18.37 1.46 7.95
C MET A 359 18.55 1.18 9.45
N GLU A 360 19.81 1.18 9.93
CA GLU A 360 20.16 1.12 11.35
C GLU A 360 19.43 2.19 12.18
N GLU A 361 19.48 3.46 11.77
CA GLU A 361 18.80 4.55 12.49
C GLU A 361 17.28 4.36 12.50
N LEU A 362 16.72 3.96 11.35
CA LEU A 362 15.29 3.66 11.23
C LEU A 362 14.84 2.53 12.15
N TYR A 363 15.66 1.48 12.30
CA TYR A 363 15.38 0.39 13.22
C TYR A 363 15.25 0.92 14.66
N TYR A 364 16.26 1.67 15.12
CA TYR A 364 16.27 2.16 16.50
C TYR A 364 15.10 3.08 16.80
N THR A 365 14.75 3.96 15.87
CA THR A 365 13.69 4.94 16.08
C THR A 365 12.30 4.34 15.94
N MET A 366 12.07 3.51 14.92
CA MET A 366 10.70 3.10 14.56
C MET A 366 10.34 1.70 15.04
N ILE A 367 11.32 0.83 15.30
CA ILE A 367 11.10 -0.61 15.39
C ILE A 367 11.58 -1.23 16.70
N ALA A 368 12.72 -0.81 17.23
CA ALA A 368 13.38 -1.47 18.35
C ALA A 368 12.49 -1.64 19.59
N SER A 369 11.71 -0.61 19.96
CA SER A 369 10.79 -0.67 21.10
C SER A 369 9.64 -1.66 20.90
N LEU A 370 9.24 -1.88 19.65
CA LEU A 370 8.15 -2.77 19.27
C LEU A 370 8.61 -4.24 19.17
N MET A 371 9.89 -4.49 18.90
CA MET A 371 10.44 -5.84 18.71
C MET A 371 11.07 -6.46 19.98
N THR A 372 10.62 -6.02 21.16
CA THR A 372 11.07 -6.58 22.46
C THR A 372 10.34 -7.87 22.85
N THR A 373 9.15 -8.10 22.30
CA THR A 373 8.35 -9.30 22.57
C THR A 373 8.75 -10.44 21.62
N PRO A 374 9.23 -11.60 22.12
CA PRO A 374 9.73 -12.69 21.28
C PRO A 374 8.64 -13.46 20.53
N ARG A 375 7.35 -13.23 20.84
CA ARG A 375 6.21 -13.86 20.18
C ARG A 375 5.05 -12.89 20.03
N ARG A 376 4.40 -12.92 18.87
CA ARG A 376 3.08 -12.31 18.66
C ARG A 376 2.15 -13.30 17.96
N ASP A 377 0.96 -13.47 18.54
CA ASP A 377 -0.12 -14.22 17.91
C ASP A 377 -0.95 -13.27 17.01
N ASP A 378 -1.63 -13.83 16.01
CA ASP A 378 -2.37 -13.11 14.97
C ASP A 378 -1.52 -12.03 14.28
N TRP A 379 -0.26 -12.40 14.00
CA TRP A 379 0.77 -11.50 13.51
C TRP A 379 1.65 -12.20 12.48
N ASP A 380 2.01 -11.49 11.41
CA ASP A 380 2.85 -11.96 10.32
C ASP A 380 4.11 -11.10 10.17
N ASN A 381 5.26 -11.64 10.55
CA ASN A 381 6.58 -11.03 10.41
C ASN A 381 7.18 -11.23 9.00
N GLN A 382 6.44 -11.82 8.07
CA GLN A 382 6.78 -11.97 6.65
C GLN A 382 8.01 -12.84 6.37
N SER A 383 8.34 -13.77 7.27
CA SER A 383 9.41 -14.76 7.02
C SER A 383 9.13 -15.51 5.70
N PRO A 384 10.02 -15.46 4.70
CA PRO A 384 9.70 -15.93 3.35
C PRO A 384 10.04 -17.40 3.12
N PHE A 385 10.99 -17.97 3.85
CA PHE A 385 11.60 -19.26 3.51
C PHE A 385 10.91 -20.44 4.19
N ASP A 386 10.05 -21.14 3.45
CA ASP A 386 9.39 -22.36 3.92
C ASP A 386 10.40 -23.42 4.36
N GLN A 387 10.14 -23.99 5.54
CA GLN A 387 10.89 -25.12 6.08
C GLN A 387 10.22 -26.42 5.66
N LEU A 388 10.99 -27.31 5.06
CA LEU A 388 10.50 -28.60 4.58
C LEU A 388 10.02 -29.46 5.75
N ARG A 389 8.86 -30.09 5.57
CA ARG A 389 8.43 -31.21 6.42
C ARG A 389 9.36 -32.40 6.09
N PRO A 390 10.04 -33.02 7.07
CA PRO A 390 10.79 -34.24 6.82
C PRO A 390 9.85 -35.34 6.30
N ASP A 391 10.27 -36.10 5.28
CA ASP A 391 9.49 -37.24 4.79
C ASP A 391 9.24 -38.25 5.93
N PRO A 392 8.02 -38.81 6.06
CA PRO A 392 7.76 -39.86 7.02
C PRO A 392 8.63 -41.09 6.66
N ILE A 393 9.56 -41.43 7.55
CA ILE A 393 10.45 -42.59 7.36
C ILE A 393 9.60 -43.87 7.32
N LEU A 394 9.53 -44.51 6.15
CA LEU A 394 8.75 -45.74 5.90
C LEU A 394 9.35 -47.01 6.55
N THR A 395 10.55 -46.94 7.13
CA THR A 395 11.21 -48.07 7.81
C THR A 395 11.80 -47.67 9.17
N PRO A 396 11.35 -48.28 10.29
CA PRO A 396 11.89 -47.97 11.61
C PRO A 396 13.27 -48.61 11.77
N ASN A 397 14.33 -47.89 11.42
CA ASN A 397 15.67 -48.28 11.83
C ASN A 397 15.79 -48.11 13.34
N HIS A 398 15.88 -49.25 14.04
CA HIS A 398 16.12 -49.33 15.48
C HIS A 398 17.56 -48.87 15.77
N VAL A 399 17.77 -47.56 15.82
CA VAL A 399 18.96 -46.95 16.41
C VAL A 399 18.46 -46.15 17.61
N GLY A 400 18.93 -46.52 18.79
CA GLY A 400 18.37 -46.12 20.08
C GLY A 400 18.57 -44.66 20.45
N ASP A 401 17.83 -43.77 19.80
CA ASP A 401 17.49 -42.45 20.32
C ASP A 401 16.02 -42.16 20.02
N PHE A 402 15.24 -41.85 21.06
CA PHE A 402 13.80 -41.55 20.99
C PHE A 402 13.48 -40.19 20.31
N ASP A 403 14.29 -39.74 19.36
CA ASP A 403 14.25 -38.38 18.77
C ASP A 403 13.64 -38.33 17.35
N PHE A 404 13.18 -39.48 16.84
CA PHE A 404 12.78 -39.68 15.44
C PHE A 404 11.51 -38.93 15.00
N PHE A 405 10.65 -38.49 15.92
CA PHE A 405 9.40 -37.74 15.60
C PHE A 405 9.43 -36.28 16.06
N HIS A 406 10.55 -35.80 16.62
CA HIS A 406 10.64 -34.53 17.36
C HIS A 406 11.14 -33.32 16.54
N HIS A 407 11.42 -33.49 15.24
CA HIS A 407 12.07 -32.47 14.42
C HIS A 407 11.27 -32.00 13.20
N ASP A 408 9.95 -32.17 13.19
CA ASP A 408 9.12 -31.54 12.15
C ASP A 408 8.79 -30.09 12.56
N PRO A 409 9.40 -29.08 11.90
CA PRO A 409 9.18 -27.66 12.25
C PRO A 409 7.74 -27.21 12.00
N THR A 410 6.98 -27.95 11.20
CA THR A 410 5.61 -27.63 10.80
C THR A 410 4.55 -28.13 11.79
N LYS A 411 4.91 -28.85 12.86
CA LYS A 411 3.94 -29.41 13.81
C LYS A 411 3.27 -28.39 14.72
N SER A 412 4.04 -27.41 15.19
CA SER A 412 3.54 -26.35 16.07
C SER A 412 4.51 -25.19 16.13
N TYR A 413 4.04 -24.05 16.63
CA TYR A 413 4.87 -22.89 16.94
C TYR A 413 6.17 -23.26 17.69
N ASN A 414 6.08 -24.12 18.71
CA ASN A 414 7.25 -24.50 19.51
C ASN A 414 8.25 -25.37 18.72
N HIS A 415 7.78 -26.21 17.78
CA HIS A 415 8.68 -26.97 16.91
C HIS A 415 9.36 -26.04 15.90
N CYS A 416 8.60 -25.13 15.29
CA CYS A 416 9.13 -24.11 14.38
C CYS A 416 10.19 -23.24 15.09
N ARG A 417 9.90 -22.81 16.33
CA ARG A 417 10.84 -22.07 17.19
C ARG A 417 12.13 -22.84 17.44
N LYS A 418 12.05 -24.08 17.90
CA LYS A 418 13.23 -24.91 18.20
C LYS A 418 14.09 -25.15 16.95
N ALA A 419 13.45 -25.33 15.80
CA ALA A 419 14.16 -25.46 14.54
C ALA A 419 14.90 -24.17 14.16
N CYS A 420 14.27 -22.99 14.34
CA CYS A 420 14.94 -21.69 14.15
C CYS A 420 16.08 -21.46 15.17
N GLU A 421 15.91 -21.89 16.42
CA GLU A 421 16.98 -21.79 17.43
C GLU A 421 18.21 -22.64 17.06
N LYS A 422 17.99 -23.79 16.40
CA LYS A 422 19.04 -24.71 15.93
C LYS A 422 19.77 -24.18 14.69
N ASP A 423 19.05 -23.52 13.79
CA ASP A 423 19.65 -22.76 12.69
C ASP A 423 20.42 -21.56 13.27
N LYS A 424 21.68 -21.36 12.86
CA LYS A 424 22.51 -20.27 13.41
C LYS A 424 22.19 -18.91 12.80
N ASP A 425 21.66 -18.92 11.57
CA ASP A 425 21.43 -17.72 10.78
C ASP A 425 19.97 -17.24 10.88
N CYS A 426 19.08 -18.07 11.46
CA CYS A 426 17.69 -17.69 11.70
C CYS A 426 17.59 -16.57 12.77
N PHE A 427 16.94 -15.46 12.43
CA PHE A 427 16.59 -14.41 13.40
C PHE A 427 15.11 -14.42 13.76
N GLN A 428 14.25 -14.83 12.84
CA GLN A 428 12.82 -14.87 13.04
C GLN A 428 12.17 -16.06 12.33
N PHE A 429 10.96 -16.37 12.74
CA PHE A 429 10.13 -17.38 12.11
C PHE A 429 8.65 -17.02 12.19
N VAL A 430 7.85 -17.57 11.28
CA VAL A 430 6.39 -17.57 11.38
C VAL A 430 5.86 -18.98 11.27
N TYR A 431 4.90 -19.30 12.13
CA TYR A 431 4.15 -20.55 12.09
C TYR A 431 2.69 -20.27 11.72
N SER A 432 2.16 -21.03 10.78
CA SER A 432 0.75 -21.00 10.40
C SER A 432 0.37 -22.38 9.86
N LYS A 433 -0.59 -23.06 10.49
CA LYS A 433 -1.17 -24.37 10.11
C LYS A 433 -0.29 -25.22 9.17
N ASP A 434 0.50 -26.13 9.74
CA ASP A 434 1.39 -27.04 8.98
C ASP A 434 2.43 -26.32 8.10
N SER A 435 2.67 -25.02 8.29
CA SER A 435 3.74 -24.26 7.66
C SER A 435 4.58 -23.56 8.72
N CYS A 436 5.89 -23.61 8.51
CA CYS A 436 6.89 -22.89 9.27
C CYS A 436 7.82 -22.22 8.27
N LYS A 437 8.04 -20.92 8.40
CA LYS A 437 8.96 -20.16 7.55
C LYS A 437 9.98 -19.41 8.37
N PHE A 438 11.22 -19.34 7.90
CA PHE A 438 12.32 -18.64 8.55
C PHE A 438 12.74 -17.40 7.77
N ASP A 439 13.52 -16.55 8.44
CA ASP A 439 14.26 -15.47 7.81
C ASP A 439 15.63 -15.28 8.49
N THR A 440 16.60 -14.86 7.68
CA THR A 440 17.96 -14.44 8.09
C THR A 440 18.08 -12.92 8.27
N ALA A 441 16.95 -12.23 8.11
CA ALA A 441 16.71 -10.86 8.56
C ALA A 441 15.63 -10.85 9.65
N PHE A 442 15.35 -9.68 10.22
CA PHE A 442 14.29 -9.47 11.20
C PHE A 442 13.42 -8.29 10.80
N THR A 443 12.12 -8.53 10.77
CA THR A 443 11.07 -7.65 10.27
C THR A 443 9.99 -7.57 11.33
N LEU A 444 9.47 -6.37 11.61
CA LEU A 444 8.35 -6.25 12.55
C LEU A 444 7.09 -6.87 11.96
N GLY A 445 6.79 -6.58 10.69
CA GLY A 445 5.63 -7.09 9.98
C GLY A 445 4.33 -6.41 10.37
N LYS A 446 3.21 -7.14 10.27
CA LYS A 446 1.87 -6.57 10.44
C LYS A 446 0.87 -7.50 11.13
N PRO A 447 -0.19 -6.96 11.74
CA PRO A 447 -1.31 -7.77 12.21
C PRO A 447 -1.90 -8.62 11.09
N ARG A 448 -2.18 -9.89 11.39
CA ARG A 448 -2.82 -10.83 10.47
C ARG A 448 -3.87 -11.63 11.23
N TYR A 449 -5.06 -11.02 11.33
CA TYR A 449 -6.19 -11.62 12.03
C TYR A 449 -6.70 -12.88 11.32
N PRO A 450 -7.26 -13.84 12.07
CA PRO A 450 -7.77 -15.08 11.50
C PRO A 450 -8.82 -14.80 10.42
N LYS A 451 -8.62 -15.38 9.22
CA LYS A 451 -9.67 -15.43 8.20
C LYS A 451 -10.31 -16.81 8.26
N LYS A 452 -11.64 -16.86 8.30
CA LYS A 452 -12.36 -18.11 8.08
C LYS A 452 -12.11 -18.57 6.64
N ALA A 453 -11.84 -19.86 6.45
CA ALA A 453 -11.80 -20.42 5.11
C ALA A 453 -13.20 -20.28 4.47
N GLU A 454 -13.26 -19.93 3.18
CA GLU A 454 -14.52 -19.71 2.45
C GLU A 454 -15.42 -20.96 2.42
N ASP A 455 -14.83 -22.13 2.61
CA ASP A 455 -15.49 -23.44 2.68
C ASP A 455 -15.98 -23.84 4.09
N GLY A 456 -15.82 -22.97 5.09
CA GLY A 456 -16.17 -23.28 6.49
C GLY A 456 -15.11 -24.11 7.23
N GLY A 457 -13.90 -24.24 6.67
CA GLY A 457 -12.76 -24.87 7.33
C GLY A 457 -12.23 -24.12 8.56
N GLU A 458 -11.24 -24.73 9.23
CA GLU A 458 -10.61 -24.16 10.43
C GLU A 458 -9.95 -22.80 10.16
N GLU A 459 -10.08 -21.90 11.14
CA GLU A 459 -9.41 -20.60 11.12
C GLU A 459 -7.89 -20.77 11.11
N VAL A 460 -7.23 -20.19 10.10
CA VAL A 460 -5.76 -20.19 10.00
C VAL A 460 -5.22 -19.00 10.79
N ARG A 461 -4.38 -19.26 11.78
CA ARG A 461 -3.73 -18.24 12.62
C ARG A 461 -2.23 -18.16 12.33
N PHE A 462 -1.72 -16.95 12.37
CA PHE A 462 -0.29 -16.67 12.17
C PHE A 462 0.35 -16.35 13.52
N GLN A 463 1.46 -17.03 13.82
CA GLN A 463 2.20 -16.88 15.05
C GLN A 463 3.64 -16.53 14.71
N SER A 464 4.01 -15.28 14.90
CA SER A 464 5.35 -14.77 14.61
C SER A 464 6.24 -14.89 15.83
N GLY A 465 7.50 -15.26 15.61
CA GLY A 465 8.53 -15.30 16.64
C GLY A 465 9.83 -14.62 16.19
N TRP A 466 10.51 -14.01 17.15
CA TRP A 466 11.82 -13.37 16.97
C TRP A 466 12.78 -13.92 18.02
N LEU A 467 13.99 -14.29 17.60
CA LEU A 467 15.08 -14.65 18.51
C LEU A 467 15.73 -13.37 19.03
N VAL A 468 15.01 -12.65 19.89
CA VAL A 468 15.33 -11.29 20.36
C VAL A 468 16.78 -11.18 20.87
N GLU A 469 17.23 -12.11 21.71
CA GLU A 469 18.60 -12.10 22.23
C GLU A 469 19.66 -12.22 21.12
N ARG A 470 19.39 -13.04 20.10
CA ARG A 470 20.27 -13.22 18.95
C ARG A 470 20.30 -11.96 18.08
N ILE A 471 19.14 -11.34 17.84
CA ILE A 471 19.02 -10.07 17.13
C ILE A 471 19.80 -8.98 17.86
N GLN A 472 19.59 -8.81 19.17
CA GLN A 472 20.29 -7.79 19.96
C GLN A 472 21.80 -8.02 19.98
N LYS A 473 22.25 -9.27 20.10
CA LYS A 473 23.67 -9.60 20.00
C LYS A 473 24.26 -9.24 18.63
N TRP A 474 23.53 -9.56 17.55
CA TRP A 474 23.95 -9.23 16.20
C TRP A 474 24.02 -7.71 15.99
N ILE A 475 23.01 -6.96 16.43
CA ILE A 475 22.99 -5.49 16.39
C ILE A 475 24.20 -4.92 17.13
N ALA A 476 24.46 -5.35 18.36
CA ALA A 476 25.60 -4.87 19.16
C ALA A 476 26.97 -5.13 18.52
N GLN A 477 27.07 -6.11 17.61
CA GLN A 477 28.29 -6.43 16.88
C GLN A 477 28.44 -5.66 15.56
N ASN A 478 27.34 -5.13 15.01
CA ASN A 478 27.29 -4.49 13.69
C ASN A 478 26.94 -2.99 13.76
N SER A 479 26.83 -2.45 14.98
CA SER A 479 26.52 -1.05 15.28
C SER A 479 27.67 -0.40 16.06
N PRO A 480 28.08 0.84 15.73
CA PRO A 480 27.56 1.67 14.64
C PRO A 480 28.01 1.16 13.26
N CYS A 481 27.23 1.44 12.22
CA CYS A 481 27.66 1.21 10.84
C CYS A 481 28.96 1.98 10.52
N PRO A 482 29.94 1.33 9.84
CA PRO A 482 31.20 2.00 9.48
C PRO A 482 31.02 3.07 8.39
N GLY A 483 29.93 3.00 7.61
CA GLY A 483 29.58 3.95 6.56
C GLY A 483 28.37 3.48 5.75
N PRO A 484 27.83 4.35 4.87
CA PRO A 484 26.72 4.00 4.00
C PRO A 484 27.15 3.00 2.93
N ASN A 485 26.39 1.92 2.77
CA ASN A 485 26.50 1.03 1.62
C ASN A 485 25.42 1.38 0.59
N TRP A 486 25.80 2.07 -0.48
CA TRP A 486 24.92 2.43 -1.60
C TRP A 486 24.75 1.30 -2.62
N GLU A 487 25.60 0.27 -2.60
CA GLU A 487 25.69 -0.79 -3.61
C GLU A 487 25.37 -2.15 -2.96
N LYS A 488 24.17 -2.68 -3.20
CA LYS A 488 23.90 -4.10 -2.96
C LYS A 488 23.57 -4.90 -4.22
N ASP A 489 23.01 -4.25 -5.24
CA ASP A 489 22.52 -4.91 -6.46
C ASP A 489 23.21 -4.42 -7.75
N HIS A 490 24.51 -4.09 -7.71
CA HIS A 490 25.33 -3.89 -8.92
C HIS A 490 26.25 -5.08 -9.19
#